data_AF-A0A1R0ZRR9-F1
#
_entry.id   AF-A0A1R0ZRR9-F1
#
_cell.length_a   1.000
_cell.length_b   1.000
_cell.length_c   1.000
_cell.angle_alpha   90.00
_cell.angle_beta   90.00
_cell.angle_gamma   90.00
#
_symmetry.space_group_name_H-M   'P 1'
#
loop_
_entity.id
_entity.type
_entity.pdbx_description
1 polymer ?
#
loop_
_entity_poly.entity_id
_entity_poly.type
_entity_poly.pdbx_seq_one_letter_code
_entity_poly.pdbx_strand_id
1 'polypeptide(L)'
;MLITVKLSIDPLLVPWIGKVNYQSITGNRFLVILTFTVSILLILFPLSMNIVAWLGVTILLLLLSTGLMTLNDAKIFRYSTGHNRHKIVSGYSMVTDFGAATGPLLGFSSISLFGDLATAWGASLLLNVCVMSEIM
;
A
#
# COMPACT_ATOMS: atom_id res chain seq x y z
N MET A 1 -5.82 4.49 19.24
CA MET A 1 -5.05 5.75 19.16
C MET A 1 -4.29 5.90 17.85
N LEU A 2 -3.45 4.95 17.45
CA LEU A 2 -2.67 5.03 16.19
C LEU A 2 -3.56 5.19 14.93
N ILE A 3 -4.67 4.46 14.86
CA ILE A 3 -5.65 4.55 13.75
C ILE A 3 -6.34 5.93 13.71
N THR A 4 -6.59 6.53 14.87
CA THR A 4 -7.24 7.84 15.01
C THR A 4 -6.32 8.97 14.52
N VAL A 5 -5.02 8.83 14.81
CA VAL A 5 -3.97 9.73 14.29
C VAL A 5 -3.86 9.59 12.77
N LYS A 6 -3.90 8.36 12.25
CA LYS A 6 -3.93 8.11 10.80
C LYS A 6 -5.09 8.85 10.11
N LEU A 7 -6.31 8.63 10.61
CA LEU A 7 -7.52 9.21 10.02
C LEU A 7 -7.53 10.75 10.04
N SER A 8 -6.82 11.36 11.00
CA SER A 8 -6.70 12.83 11.08
C SER A 8 -5.67 13.38 10.08
N ILE A 9 -4.66 12.59 9.73
CA ILE A 9 -3.53 12.97 8.86
C ILE A 9 -3.81 12.64 7.39
N ASP A 10 -4.59 11.59 7.12
CA ASP A 10 -4.98 11.15 5.77
C ASP A 10 -5.53 12.31 4.89
N PRO A 11 -6.51 13.15 5.33
CA PRO A 11 -7.03 14.24 4.50
C PRO A 11 -6.02 15.35 4.19
N LEU A 12 -4.93 15.46 4.97
CA LEU A 12 -3.85 16.44 4.74
C LEU A 12 -2.79 15.93 3.74
N LEU A 13 -2.52 14.62 3.71
CA LEU A 13 -1.52 14.04 2.79
C LEU A 13 -2.04 13.87 1.36
N VAL A 14 -3.34 13.56 1.20
CA VAL A 14 -3.98 13.34 -0.11
C VAL A 14 -3.75 14.49 -1.11
N PRO A 15 -3.94 15.79 -0.77
CA PRO A 15 -3.69 16.88 -1.72
C PRO A 15 -2.21 17.06 -2.07
N TRP A 16 -1.29 16.68 -1.18
CA TRP A 16 0.16 16.75 -1.43
C TRP A 16 0.59 15.69 -2.43
N ILE A 17 0.14 14.44 -2.25
CA ILE A 17 0.43 13.33 -3.17
C ILE A 17 -0.25 13.55 -4.52
N GLY A 18 -1.46 14.12 -4.54
CA GLY A 18 -2.18 14.49 -5.75
C GLY A 18 -1.44 15.55 -6.61
N LYS A 19 -0.75 16.52 -5.98
CA LYS A 19 0.05 17.53 -6.70
C LYS A 19 1.30 16.94 -7.37
N VAL A 20 1.95 15.96 -6.75
CA VAL A 20 3.15 15.30 -7.31
C VAL A 20 2.81 14.43 -8.53
N ASN A 21 1.56 13.96 -8.64
CA ASN A 21 1.10 13.07 -9.72
C ASN A 21 0.62 13.81 -11.00
N TYR A 22 0.95 15.09 -11.17
CA TYR A 22 0.45 15.89 -12.31
C TYR A 22 1.09 15.54 -13.67
N GLN A 23 2.09 14.64 -13.72
CA GLN A 23 2.67 14.15 -14.98
C GLN A 23 2.69 12.61 -15.02
N SER A 24 2.09 12.03 -16.07
CA SER A 24 1.73 10.60 -16.17
C SER A 24 2.90 9.61 -16.10
N ILE A 25 4.10 10.02 -16.52
CA ILE A 25 5.32 9.20 -16.44
C ILE A 25 5.93 9.21 -15.02
N THR A 26 5.78 10.30 -14.28
CA THR A 26 6.29 10.44 -12.92
C THR A 26 5.45 9.64 -11.93
N GLY A 27 4.13 9.53 -12.16
CA GLY A 27 3.21 8.80 -11.30
C GLY A 27 3.54 7.30 -11.15
N ASN A 28 3.87 6.61 -12.25
CA ASN A 28 4.23 5.19 -12.21
C ASN A 28 5.56 4.97 -11.47
N ARG A 29 6.56 5.83 -11.73
CA ARG A 29 7.84 5.79 -11.01
C ARG A 29 7.66 6.03 -9.51
N PHE A 30 6.79 6.95 -9.13
CA PHE A 30 6.51 7.24 -7.73
C PHE A 30 5.80 6.06 -7.03
N LEU A 31 4.87 5.39 -7.72
CA LEU A 31 4.22 4.17 -7.24
C LEU A 31 5.26 3.06 -7.01
N VAL A 32 6.14 2.81 -7.99
CA VAL A 32 7.24 1.84 -7.87
C VAL A 32 8.15 2.14 -6.66
N ILE A 33 8.57 3.40 -6.50
CA ILE A 33 9.43 3.81 -5.38
C ILE A 33 8.72 3.58 -4.03
N LEU A 34 7.45 3.93 -3.92
CA LEU A 34 6.69 3.75 -2.70
C LEU A 34 6.52 2.26 -2.36
N THR A 35 6.16 1.43 -3.33
CA THR A 35 5.97 -0.01 -3.12
C THR A 35 7.29 -0.69 -2.76
N PHE A 36 8.40 -0.29 -3.39
CA PHE A 36 9.74 -0.76 -3.04
C PHE A 36 10.13 -0.34 -1.61
N THR A 37 9.81 0.90 -1.23
CA THR A 37 10.04 1.39 0.14
C THR A 37 9.24 0.59 1.16
N VAL A 38 7.95 0.32 0.90
CA VAL A 38 7.11 -0.54 1.76
C VAL A 38 7.68 -1.94 1.90
N SER A 39 8.17 -2.54 0.81
CA SER A 39 8.80 -3.85 0.82
C SER A 39 10.03 -3.90 1.74
N ILE A 40 10.89 -2.89 1.70
CA ILE A 40 12.05 -2.79 2.61
C ILE A 40 11.57 -2.66 4.07
N LEU A 41 10.58 -1.83 4.33
CA LEU A 41 10.05 -1.64 5.69
C LEU A 41 9.42 -2.93 6.25
N LEU A 42 8.80 -3.77 5.40
CA LEU A 42 8.25 -5.06 5.80
C LEU A 42 9.33 -6.08 6.19
N ILE A 43 10.49 -6.06 5.54
CA ILE A 43 11.64 -6.89 5.94
C ILE A 43 12.15 -6.46 7.32
N LEU A 44 12.09 -5.17 7.58
CA LEU A 44 12.61 -4.55 8.80
C LEU A 44 11.65 -4.70 10.00
N PHE A 45 10.34 -4.76 9.74
CA PHE A 45 9.28 -4.81 10.75
C PHE A 45 9.39 -5.95 11.79
N PRO A 46 9.67 -7.21 11.42
CA PRO A 46 9.74 -8.33 12.37
C PRO A 46 11.08 -8.40 13.14
N LEU A 47 12.04 -7.51 12.89
CA LEU A 47 13.30 -7.48 13.63
C LEU A 47 13.07 -6.94 15.05
N SER A 48 13.82 -7.47 16.02
CA SER A 48 13.79 -7.03 17.41
C SER A 48 14.34 -5.60 17.54
N MET A 49 13.46 -4.62 17.38
CA MET A 49 13.77 -3.19 17.46
C MET A 49 13.29 -2.57 18.77
N ASN A 50 13.91 -1.46 19.17
CA ASN A 50 13.41 -0.63 20.26
C ASN A 50 12.01 -0.09 19.90
N ILE A 51 11.14 0.08 20.91
CA ILE A 51 9.74 0.48 20.75
C ILE A 51 9.58 1.74 19.89
N VAL A 52 10.49 2.71 20.03
CA VAL A 52 10.48 3.97 19.25
C VAL A 52 10.72 3.72 17.76
N ALA A 53 11.69 2.86 17.43
CA ALA A 53 12.00 2.50 16.04
C ALA A 53 10.85 1.71 15.41
N TRP A 54 10.28 0.76 16.16
CA TRP A 54 9.10 0.00 15.72
C TRP A 54 7.89 0.92 15.45
N LEU A 55 7.64 1.90 16.32
CA LEU A 55 6.58 2.90 16.13
C LEU A 55 6.82 3.76 14.90
N GLY A 56 8.08 4.19 14.67
CA GLY A 56 8.47 4.93 13.48
C GLY A 56 8.22 4.16 12.19
N VAL A 57 8.65 2.89 12.13
CA VAL A 57 8.40 2.00 10.97
C VAL A 57 6.90 1.81 10.75
N THR A 58 6.13 1.61 11.81
CA THR A 58 4.68 1.45 11.75
C THR A 58 4.01 2.71 11.18
N ILE A 59 4.34 3.90 11.69
CA ILE A 59 3.80 5.17 11.17
C ILE A 59 4.16 5.37 9.70
N LEU A 60 5.40 5.09 9.31
CA LEU A 60 5.84 5.17 7.91
C LEU A 60 5.05 4.21 7.02
N LEU A 61 4.84 2.96 7.44
CA LEU A 61 4.02 2.00 6.72
C LEU A 61 2.58 2.50 6.55
N LEU A 62 1.99 3.10 7.59
CA LEU A 62 0.65 3.69 7.51
C LEU A 62 0.59 4.83 6.47
N LEU A 63 1.57 5.74 6.48
CA LEU A 63 1.64 6.87 5.55
C LEU A 63 1.85 6.40 4.10
N LEU A 64 2.78 5.46 3.90
CA LEU A 64 3.05 4.87 2.58
C LEU A 64 1.83 4.13 2.03
N SER A 65 1.10 3.41 2.88
CA SER A 65 -0.16 2.74 2.51
C SER A 65 -1.21 3.73 2.00
N THR A 66 -1.40 4.86 2.69
CA THR A 66 -2.31 5.93 2.22
C THR A 66 -1.83 6.49 0.87
N GLY A 67 -0.52 6.69 0.69
CA GLY A 67 0.05 7.15 -0.56
C GLY A 67 -0.18 6.21 -1.75
N LEU A 68 0.06 4.91 -1.55
CA LEU A 68 -0.17 3.88 -2.55
C LEU A 68 -1.64 3.78 -2.94
N MET A 69 -2.56 3.84 -1.97
CA MET A 69 -3.99 3.82 -2.25
C MET A 69 -4.41 5.04 -3.08
N THR A 70 -3.99 6.23 -2.67
CA THR A 70 -4.30 7.49 -3.38
C THR A 70 -3.80 7.49 -4.83
N LEU A 71 -2.59 6.98 -5.07
CA LEU A 71 -2.02 6.89 -6.42
C LEU A 71 -2.73 5.86 -7.29
N ASN A 72 -3.08 4.72 -6.72
CA ASN A 72 -3.87 3.69 -7.41
C ASN A 72 -5.26 4.20 -7.77
N ASP A 73 -5.95 4.87 -6.86
CA ASP A 73 -7.24 5.51 -7.12
C ASP A 73 -7.14 6.53 -8.27
N ALA A 74 -6.11 7.38 -8.24
CA ALA A 74 -5.87 8.35 -9.30
C ALA A 74 -5.55 7.67 -10.65
N LYS A 75 -4.82 6.55 -10.65
CA LYS A 75 -4.48 5.77 -11.84
C LYS A 75 -5.74 5.14 -12.45
N ILE A 76 -6.56 4.46 -11.64
CA ILE A 76 -7.83 3.85 -12.09
C ILE A 76 -8.78 4.91 -12.62
N PHE A 77 -8.90 6.05 -11.94
CA PHE A 77 -9.72 7.16 -12.41
C PHE A 77 -9.33 7.62 -13.81
N ARG A 78 -8.02 7.73 -14.09
CA ARG A 78 -7.49 8.10 -15.42
C ARG A 78 -7.77 7.05 -16.50
N TYR A 79 -7.69 5.76 -16.18
CA TYR A 79 -8.03 4.69 -17.13
C TYR A 79 -9.55 4.57 -17.34
N SER A 80 -10.34 5.05 -16.39
CA SER A 80 -11.81 5.00 -16.45
C SER A 80 -12.41 6.13 -17.30
N THR A 81 -12.05 6.21 -18.58
CA THR A 81 -12.63 7.18 -19.53
C THR A 81 -13.77 6.56 -20.34
N GLY A 82 -14.88 7.31 -20.53
CA GLY A 82 -16.00 6.91 -21.39
C GLY A 82 -17.10 6.06 -20.71
N HIS A 83 -17.89 5.37 -21.52
CA HIS A 83 -19.14 4.69 -21.09
C HIS A 83 -18.93 3.52 -20.10
N ASN A 84 -17.73 2.92 -20.08
CA ASN A 84 -17.40 1.79 -19.22
C ASN A 84 -16.82 2.18 -17.85
N ARG A 85 -16.73 3.48 -17.54
CA ARG A 85 -16.17 4.00 -16.28
C ARG A 85 -16.76 3.35 -15.04
N HIS A 86 -18.09 3.21 -15.00
CA HIS A 86 -18.79 2.65 -13.85
C HIS A 86 -18.38 1.19 -13.57
N LYS A 87 -18.24 0.38 -14.63
CA LYS A 87 -17.82 -1.02 -14.51
C LYS A 87 -16.37 -1.14 -14.01
N ILE A 88 -15.47 -0.30 -14.53
CA ILE A 88 -14.04 -0.33 -14.14
C ILE A 88 -13.88 0.06 -12.68
N VAL A 89 -14.51 1.18 -12.26
CA VAL A 89 -14.41 1.66 -10.86
C VAL A 89 -15.08 0.68 -9.90
N SER A 90 -16.25 0.13 -10.25
CA SER A 90 -16.92 -0.87 -9.41
C SER A 90 -16.11 -2.17 -9.28
N GLY A 91 -15.51 -2.65 -10.37
CA GLY A 91 -14.67 -3.84 -10.33
C GLY A 91 -13.42 -3.63 -9.48
N TYR A 92 -12.78 -2.46 -9.61
CA TYR A 92 -11.65 -2.09 -8.76
C TYR A 92 -12.01 -2.07 -7.27
N SER A 93 -13.12 -1.40 -6.91
CA SER A 93 -13.59 -1.34 -5.51
C SER A 93 -13.87 -2.73 -4.93
N MET A 94 -14.50 -3.61 -5.71
CA MET A 94 -14.75 -5.00 -5.26
C MET A 94 -13.46 -5.76 -4.96
N VAL A 95 -12.44 -5.62 -5.82
CA VAL A 95 -11.14 -6.26 -5.61
C VAL A 95 -10.42 -5.68 -4.39
N THR A 96 -10.44 -4.36 -4.20
CA THR A 96 -9.82 -3.72 -3.02
C THR A 96 -10.50 -4.14 -1.72
N ASP A 97 -11.83 -4.19 -1.70
CA ASP A 97 -12.60 -4.61 -0.52
C ASP A 97 -12.35 -6.09 -0.20
N PHE A 98 -12.28 -6.94 -1.23
CA PHE A 98 -11.94 -8.34 -1.07
C PHE A 98 -10.51 -8.53 -0.53
N GLY A 99 -9.53 -7.76 -1.03
CA GLY A 99 -8.17 -7.75 -0.51
C GLY A 99 -8.10 -7.30 0.95
N ALA A 100 -8.86 -6.27 1.33
CA ALA A 100 -8.93 -5.78 2.70
C ALA A 100 -9.54 -6.81 3.66
N ALA A 101 -10.51 -7.61 3.20
CA ALA A 101 -11.12 -8.68 4.00
C ALA A 101 -10.23 -9.93 4.09
N THR A 102 -9.60 -10.34 2.99
CA THR A 102 -8.76 -11.54 2.93
C THR A 102 -7.36 -11.33 3.51
N GLY A 103 -6.85 -10.11 3.49
CA GLY A 103 -5.53 -9.75 4.00
C GLY A 103 -5.30 -10.16 5.46
N PRO A 104 -6.15 -9.74 6.43
CA PRO A 104 -6.03 -10.15 7.83
C PRO A 104 -6.20 -11.65 8.02
N LEU A 105 -7.13 -12.28 7.29
CA LEU A 105 -7.39 -13.72 7.40
C LEU A 105 -6.16 -14.54 6.99
N LEU A 106 -5.56 -14.22 5.85
CA LEU A 106 -4.32 -14.85 5.39
C LEU A 106 -3.14 -14.47 6.28
N GLY A 107 -3.04 -13.21 6.69
CA GLY A 107 -1.96 -12.71 7.56
C GLY A 107 -1.92 -13.44 8.91
N PHE A 108 -3.04 -13.50 9.63
CA PHE A 108 -3.10 -14.20 10.92
C PHE A 108 -2.92 -15.71 10.80
N SER A 109 -3.43 -16.32 9.72
CA SER A 109 -3.22 -17.74 9.44
C SER A 109 -1.75 -18.05 9.13
N SER A 110 -1.07 -17.18 8.38
CA SER A 110 0.36 -17.33 8.09
C SER A 110 1.22 -17.09 9.33
N ILE A 111 0.90 -16.11 10.16
CA ILE A 111 1.61 -15.85 11.42
C ILE A 111 1.52 -17.08 12.34
N SER A 112 0.35 -17.70 12.45
CA SER A 112 0.17 -18.88 13.32
C SER A 112 0.88 -20.13 12.80
N LEU A 113 1.01 -20.30 11.49
CA LEU A 113 1.65 -21.48 10.87
C LEU A 113 3.16 -21.34 10.68
N PHE A 114 3.64 -20.14 10.30
CA PHE A 114 5.03 -19.91 9.85
C PHE A 114 5.79 -18.91 10.72
N GLY A 115 5.11 -18.21 11.63
CA GLY A 115 5.68 -17.17 12.48
C GLY A 115 5.77 -15.80 11.80
N ASP A 116 6.15 -14.79 12.60
CA ASP A 116 6.15 -13.38 12.20
C ASP A 116 7.16 -13.07 11.08
N LEU A 117 8.38 -13.60 11.19
CA LEU A 117 9.47 -13.36 10.24
C LEU A 117 9.12 -13.87 8.83
N ALA A 118 8.70 -15.14 8.73
CA ALA A 118 8.38 -15.77 7.46
C ALA A 118 7.19 -15.07 6.77
N THR A 119 6.20 -14.65 7.54
CA THR A 119 5.02 -13.95 7.01
C THR A 119 5.39 -12.57 6.47
N ALA A 120 6.17 -11.79 7.24
CA ALA A 120 6.58 -10.45 6.82
C ALA A 120 7.51 -10.47 5.59
N TRP A 121 8.45 -11.41 5.53
CA TRP A 121 9.31 -11.58 4.36
C TRP A 121 8.56 -12.10 3.14
N GLY A 122 7.61 -13.03 3.33
CA GLY A 122 6.72 -13.49 2.27
C GLY A 122 5.88 -12.34 1.68
N ALA A 123 5.30 -11.49 2.54
CA ALA A 123 4.59 -10.30 2.10
C ALA A 123 5.49 -9.32 1.31
N SER A 124 6.74 -9.15 1.76
CA SER A 124 7.72 -8.32 1.05
C SER A 124 8.07 -8.88 -0.34
N LEU A 125 8.23 -10.20 -0.47
CA LEU A 125 8.48 -10.84 -1.77
C LEU A 125 7.31 -10.68 -2.72
N LEU A 126 6.07 -10.88 -2.25
CA LEU A 126 4.86 -10.68 -3.05
C LEU A 126 4.76 -9.23 -3.57
N LEU A 127 5.08 -8.24 -2.74
CA LEU A 127 5.12 -6.85 -3.17
C LEU A 127 6.18 -6.58 -4.22
N ASN A 128 7.38 -7.17 -4.10
CA ASN A 128 8.41 -7.03 -5.13
C ASN A 128 7.99 -7.64 -6.47
N VAL A 129 7.31 -8.79 -6.46
CA VAL A 129 6.74 -9.39 -7.68
C VAL A 129 5.74 -8.44 -8.33
N CYS A 130 4.87 -7.81 -7.52
CA CYS A 130 3.93 -6.81 -8.00
C CYS A 130 4.65 -5.59 -8.61
N VAL A 131 5.71 -5.09 -7.96
CA VAL A 131 6.54 -3.99 -8.50
C VAL A 131 7.15 -4.34 -9.85
N MET A 132 7.67 -5.55 -10.02
CA MET A 132 8.26 -5.98 -11.29
C MET A 132 7.24 -5.99 -12.42
N SER A 133 5.98 -6.36 -12.13
CA SER A 133 4.90 -6.31 -13.13
C SER A 133 4.53 -4.91 -13.60
N GLU A 134 4.90 -3.88 -12.84
CA GLU A 134 4.57 -2.49 -13.13
C GLU A 134 5.73 -1.73 -13.82
N ILE A 135 6.91 -2.34 -13.85
CA ILE A 135 8.12 -1.88 -14.56
C ILE A 135 8.19 -2.48 -15.98
N MET A 136 7.69 -3.70 -16.17
CA MET A 136 7.72 -4.44 -17.45
C MET A 136 6.62 -3.97 -18.41
#